data_AF-A0A7W0JZ49-F1
#
_entry.id   AF-A0A7W0JZ49-F1
#
_cell.length_a   1.000
_cell.length_b   1.000
_cell.length_c   1.000
_cell.angle_alpha   90.00
_cell.angle_beta   90.00
_cell.angle_gamma   90.00
#
_symmetry.space_group_name_H-M   'P 1'
#
loop_
_entity.id
_entity.type
_entity.pdbx_description
1 polymer ?
#
loop_
_entity_poly.entity_id
_entity_poly.type
_entity_poly.pdbx_seq_one_letter_code
_entity_poly.pdbx_strand_id
1 'polypeptide(L)'
;MIAFALLVLQQTVPPGQPIPYWQQDVAYEISARLDEPSGVLAGEALISYRNNSPDTLTTFSLHLHLNAFRPGSRWAEADLREGRRRFNDLPD
;
A
#
# COMPACT_ATOMS: atom_id res chain seq x y z
N MET A 1 -48.44 -11.78 32.56
CA MET A 1 -47.54 -11.04 31.65
C MET A 1 -46.53 -10.26 32.51
N ILE A 2 -45.48 -10.96 32.93
CA ILE A 2 -44.06 -10.73 32.62
C ILE A 2 -43.51 -9.43 33.21
N ALA A 3 -42.82 -9.58 34.35
CA ALA A 3 -41.88 -8.62 34.90
C ALA A 3 -40.50 -8.87 34.26
N PHE A 4 -39.78 -7.80 33.89
CA PHE A 4 -38.39 -7.86 33.49
C PHE A 4 -37.59 -6.90 34.38
N ALA A 5 -36.94 -7.45 35.39
CA ALA A 5 -35.81 -6.83 36.05
C ALA A 5 -34.56 -7.62 35.62
N LEU A 6 -33.63 -6.98 34.92
CA LEU A 6 -32.31 -7.55 34.68
C LEU A 6 -31.25 -6.61 35.25
N LEU A 7 -30.73 -7.06 36.39
CA LEU A 7 -29.50 -6.64 37.05
C LEU A 7 -28.35 -6.54 36.04
N VAL A 8 -27.76 -5.35 35.87
CA VAL A 8 -26.51 -5.18 35.12
C VAL A 8 -25.35 -5.60 36.01
N LEU A 9 -24.84 -6.82 35.79
CA LEU A 9 -23.54 -7.24 36.32
C LEU A 9 -22.43 -6.39 35.66
N GLN A 10 -21.55 -5.83 36.50
CA GLN A 10 -20.33 -5.14 36.05
C GLN A 10 -19.52 -6.09 35.16
N GLN A 11 -19.29 -5.71 33.90
CA GLN A 11 -18.46 -6.50 33.00
C GLN A 11 -16.97 -6.24 33.30
N THR A 12 -16.34 -7.19 34.00
CA THR A 12 -14.89 -7.36 33.93
C THR A 12 -14.52 -7.72 32.49
N VAL A 13 -13.78 -6.86 31.78
CA VAL A 13 -13.30 -7.18 30.42
C VAL A 13 -12.38 -8.42 30.52
N PRO A 14 -12.74 -9.55 29.90
CA PRO A 14 -11.90 -10.75 29.94
C PRO A 14 -10.66 -10.58 29.04
N PRO A 15 -9.55 -11.28 29.31
CA PRO A 15 -8.43 -11.31 28.38
C PRO A 15 -8.84 -12.02 27.09
N GLY A 16 -8.59 -11.39 25.94
CA GLY A 16 -8.90 -11.93 24.61
C GLY A 16 -10.16 -11.36 23.98
N GLN A 17 -10.17 -10.05 23.72
CA GLN A 17 -11.22 -9.44 22.90
C GLN A 17 -10.91 -9.75 21.42
N PRO A 18 -11.81 -10.40 20.66
CA PRO A 18 -11.56 -10.68 19.24
C PRO A 18 -11.46 -9.35 18.50
N ILE A 19 -10.31 -9.09 17.88
CA ILE A 19 -10.13 -7.92 17.02
C ILE A 19 -11.15 -8.06 15.88
N PRO A 20 -12.02 -7.06 15.63
CA PRO A 20 -12.95 -7.12 14.52
C PRO A 20 -12.18 -7.34 13.22
N TYR A 21 -12.61 -8.33 12.44
CA TYR A 21 -12.02 -8.58 11.13
C TYR A 21 -12.17 -7.34 10.24
N TRP A 22 -11.09 -6.93 9.60
CA TRP A 22 -11.07 -5.86 8.60
C TRP A 22 -10.39 -6.33 7.33
N GLN A 23 -10.81 -5.76 6.20
CA GLN A 23 -10.20 -5.98 4.89
C GLN A 23 -10.03 -4.62 4.23
N GLN A 24 -8.87 -4.38 3.59
CA GLN A 24 -8.62 -3.12 2.89
C GLN A 24 -9.40 -3.05 1.59
N ASP A 25 -9.80 -1.84 1.21
CA ASP A 25 -10.45 -1.58 -0.07
C ASP A 25 -9.52 -0.71 -0.94
N VAL A 26 -9.33 -1.15 -2.18
CA VAL A 26 -8.42 -0.52 -3.13
C VAL A 26 -9.04 -0.53 -4.51
N ALA A 27 -9.20 0.65 -5.09
CA ALA A 27 -9.60 0.82 -6.47
C ALA A 27 -8.45 1.43 -7.28
N TYR A 28 -8.32 0.98 -8.53
CA TYR A 28 -7.27 1.39 -9.45
C TYR A 28 -7.90 1.90 -10.74
N GLU A 29 -7.46 3.07 -11.17
CA GLU A 29 -7.65 3.54 -12.54
C GLU A 29 -6.27 3.66 -13.18
N ILE A 30 -6.03 2.91 -14.25
CA ILE A 30 -4.72 2.85 -14.92
C ILE A 30 -4.91 3.20 -16.38
N SER A 31 -4.21 4.25 -16.82
CA SER A 31 -4.10 4.64 -18.22
C SER A 31 -2.69 4.34 -18.71
N ALA A 32 -2.55 3.55 -19.77
CA ALA A 32 -1.25 3.16 -20.31
C ALA A 32 -1.18 3.34 -21.83
N ARG A 33 0.01 3.69 -22.31
CA ARG A 33 0.33 3.86 -23.73
C ARG A 33 1.63 3.14 -24.05
N LEU A 34 1.58 2.26 -25.04
CA LEU A 34 2.76 1.65 -25.64
C LEU A 34 3.18 2.45 -26.87
N ASP A 35 4.45 2.83 -26.94
CA ASP A 35 5.09 3.36 -28.12
C ASP A 35 5.92 2.25 -28.78
N GLU A 36 5.32 1.53 -29.73
CA GLU A 36 5.93 0.36 -30.36
C GLU A 36 7.29 0.64 -31.03
N PRO A 37 7.49 1.76 -31.76
CA PRO A 37 8.77 2.06 -32.39
C PRO A 37 9.94 2.19 -31.41
N SER A 38 9.69 2.77 -30.22
CA SER A 38 10.72 2.94 -29.18
C SER A 38 10.72 1.81 -28.14
N GLY A 39 9.69 0.96 -28.14
CA GLY A 39 9.50 -0.10 -27.15
C GLY A 39 9.17 0.42 -25.75
N VAL A 40 8.72 1.67 -25.63
CA VAL A 40 8.48 2.32 -24.34
C VAL A 40 7.02 2.17 -23.92
N LEU A 41 6.79 1.62 -22.73
CA LEU A 41 5.49 1.60 -22.06
C LEU A 41 5.44 2.74 -21.03
N ALA A 42 4.53 3.69 -21.22
CA ALA A 42 4.22 4.74 -20.26
C ALA A 42 2.84 4.49 -19.65
N GLY A 43 2.64 4.91 -18.40
CA GLY A 43 1.31 4.85 -17.79
C GLY A 43 1.21 5.68 -16.53
N GLU A 44 -0.03 6.05 -16.21
CA GLU A 44 -0.45 6.77 -15.02
C GLU A 44 -1.47 5.91 -14.27
N ALA A 45 -1.35 5.88 -12.94
CA ALA A 45 -2.24 5.11 -12.07
C ALA A 45 -2.77 6.00 -10.94
N LEU A 46 -4.09 6.11 -10.86
CA LEU A 46 -4.79 6.68 -9.71
C LEU A 46 -5.21 5.53 -8.79
N ILE A 47 -4.76 5.58 -7.54
CA ILE A 47 -5.05 4.57 -6.52
C ILE A 47 -5.93 5.20 -5.45
N SER A 48 -7.17 4.72 -5.32
CA SER A 48 -8.04 5.07 -4.21
C SER A 48 -7.96 3.98 -3.15
N TYR A 49 -7.31 4.28 -2.02
CA TYR A 49 -7.12 3.34 -0.92
C TYR A 49 -7.94 3.76 0.30
N ARG A 50 -8.72 2.83 0.86
CA ARG A 50 -9.43 3.02 2.12
C ARG A 50 -8.82 2.16 3.21
N ASN A 51 -8.19 2.80 4.21
CA ASN A 51 -7.70 2.12 5.40
C ASN A 51 -8.86 1.71 6.31
N ASN A 52 -9.17 0.41 6.35
CA ASN A 52 -10.20 -0.15 7.22
C ASN A 52 -9.62 -0.72 8.53
N SER A 53 -8.30 -0.66 8.71
CA SER A 53 -7.64 -1.07 9.94
C SER A 53 -7.98 -0.11 11.09
N PRO A 54 -8.08 -0.59 12.34
CA PRO A 54 -8.10 0.28 13.51
C PRO A 54 -6.80 1.09 13.69
N ASP A 55 -5.71 0.67 13.04
CA ASP A 55 -4.40 1.31 13.15
C ASP A 55 -4.18 2.41 12.10
N THR A 56 -3.36 3.39 12.46
CA THR A 56 -2.94 4.45 11.52
C THR A 56 -1.92 3.91 10.52
N LEU A 57 -2.21 4.09 9.23
CA LEU A 57 -1.28 3.77 8.16
C LEU A 57 -0.21 4.87 8.03
N THR A 58 1.04 4.55 8.35
CA THR A 58 2.17 5.51 8.28
C THR A 58 2.97 5.41 6.98
N THR A 59 2.90 4.26 6.30
CA THR A 59 3.70 3.98 5.11
C THR A 59 2.85 3.22 4.10
N PHE A 60 2.93 3.62 2.83
CA PHE A 60 2.28 2.93 1.71
C PHE A 60 3.36 2.52 0.71
N SER A 61 3.50 1.22 0.44
CA SER A 61 4.55 0.67 -0.42
C SER A 61 3.95 0.04 -1.66
N LEU A 62 4.60 0.27 -2.81
CA LEU A 62 4.17 -0.21 -4.12
C LEU A 62 5.27 -1.06 -4.76
N HIS A 63 4.87 -2.11 -5.46
CA HIS A 63 5.78 -2.96 -6.23
C HIS A 63 5.87 -2.43 -7.67
N LEU A 64 6.85 -1.57 -7.94
CA LEU A 64 7.09 -0.96 -9.25
C LEU A 64 8.35 -1.55 -9.91
N HIS A 65 8.39 -2.88 -10.09
CA HIS A 65 9.59 -3.57 -10.58
C HIS A 65 10.11 -3.02 -11.92
N LEU A 66 9.20 -2.68 -12.85
CA LEU A 66 9.59 -2.14 -14.16
C LEU A 66 10.26 -0.77 -14.06
N ASN A 67 10.08 -0.05 -12.95
CA ASN A 67 10.73 1.24 -12.69
C ASN A 67 11.97 1.10 -11.80
N ALA A 68 12.31 -0.11 -11.35
CA ALA A 68 13.47 -0.33 -10.47
C ALA A 68 14.80 -0.01 -11.16
N PHE A 69 14.86 -0.01 -12.49
CA PHE A 69 16.10 0.28 -13.22
C PHE A 69 16.15 1.70 -13.81
N ARG A 70 15.20 2.56 -13.44
CA ARG A 70 15.20 3.97 -13.81
C ARG A 70 16.13 4.78 -12.89
N PRO A 71 16.72 5.89 -13.37
CA PRO A 71 17.40 6.84 -12.51
C PRO A 71 16.44 7.33 -11.40
N GLY A 72 16.97 7.60 -10.21
CA GLY A 72 16.17 8.04 -9.06
C GLY A 72 15.31 6.96 -8.37
N SER A 73 15.28 5.72 -8.90
CA SER A 73 14.60 4.61 -8.23
C SER A 73 15.27 4.20 -6.91
N ARG A 74 14.53 3.49 -6.04
CA ARG A 74 15.07 2.94 -4.79
C ARG A 74 16.26 2.01 -5.01
N TRP A 75 16.29 1.29 -6.13
CA TRP A 75 17.41 0.42 -6.47
C TRP A 75 18.62 1.23 -6.94
N ALA A 76 18.42 2.27 -7.75
CA ALA A 76 19.49 3.20 -8.14
C ALA A 76 20.08 3.92 -6.93
N GLU A 77 19.27 4.24 -5.91
CA GLU A 77 19.72 4.80 -4.64
C GLU A 77 20.57 3.80 -3.84
N ALA A 78 20.15 2.54 -3.75
CA ALA A 78 20.90 1.49 -3.07
C ALA A 78 22.26 1.24 -3.74
N ASP A 79 22.29 1.18 -5.08
CA ASP A 79 23.54 1.02 -5.83
C ASP A 79 24.52 2.16 -5.59
N LEU A 80 24.02 3.41 -5.55
CA LEU A 80 24.86 4.58 -5.31
C LEU A 80 25.51 4.53 -3.93
N ARG A 81 24.79 4.06 -2.90
CA ARG A 81 25.35 3.87 -1.55
C ARG A 81 26.46 2.81 -1.52
N GLU A 82 26.42 1.86 -2.44
CA GLU A 82 27.46 0.84 -2.64
C GLU A 82 28.56 1.30 -3.61
N GLY A 83 28.56 2.57 -4.03
CA GLY A 83 29.55 3.13 -4.96
C GLY A 83 29.36 2.74 -6.43
N ARG A 84 28.22 2.12 -6.78
CA ARG A 84 27.89 1.74 -8.16
C ARG A 84 26.94 2.78 -8.77
N ARG A 85 27.14 3.12 -10.04
CA ARG A 85 26.28 4.06 -10.79
C ARG A 85 25.67 3.42 -12.03
N ARG A 86 25.02 2.26 -11.85
CA ARG A 86 24.52 1.44 -12.97
C ARG A 86 23.30 2.06 -13.66
N PHE A 87 22.44 2.72 -12.90
CA PHE A 87 21.15 3.23 -13.38
C PHE A 87 21.04 4.75 -13.25
N ASN A 88 21.96 5.38 -12.51
CA ASN A 88 21.87 6.79 -12.14
C ASN A 88 22.17 7.75 -13.29
N ASP A 89 22.82 7.28 -14.36
CA ASP A 89 23.19 8.08 -15.54
C ASP A 89 22.37 7.69 -16.79
N LEU A 90 21.35 6.84 -16.63
CA LEU A 90 20.46 6.48 -17.73
C LEU A 90 19.52 7.65 -18.05
N PRO A 91 19.15 7.83 -19.33
CA PRO A 91 18.03 8.71 -19.69
C PRO A 91 16.71 8.14 -19.14
N ASP A 92 15.76 9.02 -18.87
CA ASP A 92 14.39 8.67 -18.41
C ASP A 92 13.49 8.09 -19.52
#